data_AF-A0A8C4SYS3-F1
#
_entry.id   AF-A0A8C4SYS3-F1
#
_cell.length_a   1.000
_cell.length_b   1.000
_cell.length_c   1.000
_cell.angle_alpha   90.00
_cell.angle_beta   90.00
_cell.angle_gamma   90.00
#
_symmetry.space_group_name_H-M   'P 1'
#
loop_
_entity.id
_entity.type
_entity.pdbx_description
1 polymer ?
#
loop_
_entity_poly.entity_id
_entity_poly.type
_entity_poly.pdbx_seq_one_letter_code
_entity_poly.pdbx_strand_id
1 'polypeptide(L)'
;MGQQLSSQAHTSINKLPEKVARHAALARESGFLTHEEFLARLAELNEITSQLVAGQVKHLLFELQPGSDSSALWKVSVKIVCTKVSTKLSDSPKFSNT
;
A
#
# COMPACT_ATOMS: atom_id res chain seq x y z
N MET A 1 -46.71 -43.24 -5.86
CA MET A 1 -46.58 -42.67 -4.49
C MET A 1 -45.13 -42.91 -4.09
N GLY A 2 -44.20 -41.98 -4.27
CA GLY A 2 -44.01 -40.76 -3.49
C GLY A 2 -42.56 -40.79 -2.99
N GLN A 3 -41.62 -40.26 -3.80
CA GLN A 3 -40.24 -40.08 -3.38
C GLN A 3 -40.14 -38.81 -2.53
N GLN A 4 -39.49 -38.88 -1.36
CA GLN A 4 -38.81 -37.70 -0.82
C GLN A 4 -37.68 -38.12 0.11
N LEU A 5 -36.51 -38.37 -0.49
CA LEU A 5 -35.21 -38.20 0.15
C LEU A 5 -35.03 -36.68 0.42
N SER A 6 -35.65 -36.20 1.48
CA SER A 6 -35.58 -34.79 1.91
C SER A 6 -35.02 -34.73 3.32
N SER A 7 -33.72 -34.97 3.46
CA SER A 7 -32.99 -34.57 4.67
C SER A 7 -31.50 -34.31 4.44
N GLN A 8 -30.96 -34.53 3.24
CA GLN A 8 -29.54 -34.34 2.94
C GLN A 8 -29.31 -33.22 1.91
N ALA A 9 -29.98 -32.08 2.06
CA ALA A 9 -29.76 -30.92 1.18
C ALA A 9 -29.90 -29.56 1.88
N HIS A 10 -29.87 -29.52 3.22
CA HIS A 10 -30.14 -28.29 3.98
C HIS A 10 -28.96 -27.75 4.81
N THR A 11 -27.74 -28.29 4.69
CA THR A 11 -26.60 -27.86 5.53
C THR A 11 -25.29 -27.57 4.79
N SER A 12 -25.30 -27.49 3.46
CA SER A 12 -24.08 -27.19 2.68
C SER A 12 -24.10 -25.83 1.98
N ILE A 13 -25.09 -24.99 2.27
CA ILE A 13 -25.15 -23.60 1.79
C ILE A 13 -24.74 -22.71 2.97
N ASN A 14 -23.66 -21.93 2.80
CA ASN A 14 -23.09 -20.94 3.75
C ASN A 14 -21.89 -21.34 4.63
N LYS A 15 -20.94 -22.15 4.15
CA LYS A 15 -19.55 -22.01 4.63
C LYS A 15 -18.67 -21.52 3.50
N LEU A 16 -18.54 -20.20 3.40
CA LEU A 16 -17.46 -19.60 2.60
C LEU A 16 -16.13 -20.18 3.12
N PRO A 17 -15.23 -20.66 2.25
CA PRO A 17 -13.95 -21.20 2.69
C PRO A 17 -13.23 -20.18 3.56
N GLU A 18 -12.75 -20.59 4.73
CA GLU A 18 -12.13 -19.71 5.73
C GLU A 18 -11.00 -18.85 5.14
N LYS A 19 -10.25 -19.42 4.18
CA LYS A 19 -9.22 -18.69 3.43
C LYS A 19 -9.82 -17.53 2.62
N VAL A 20 -10.94 -17.74 1.95
CA VAL A 20 -11.62 -16.69 1.17
C VAL A 20 -12.23 -15.65 2.10
N ALA A 21 -12.81 -16.06 3.24
CA ALA A 21 -13.30 -15.14 4.26
C ALA A 21 -12.17 -14.26 4.84
N ARG A 22 -11.00 -14.85 5.12
CA ARG A 22 -9.81 -14.12 5.59
C ARG A 22 -9.27 -13.16 4.53
N HIS A 23 -9.19 -13.59 3.27
CA HIS A 23 -8.76 -12.68 2.19
C HIS A 23 -9.77 -11.57 1.95
N ALA A 24 -11.07 -11.83 2.07
CA ALA A 24 -12.10 -10.81 2.01
C ALA A 24 -12.03 -9.85 3.21
N ALA A 25 -11.72 -10.33 4.42
CA ALA A 25 -11.51 -9.48 5.59
C ALA A 25 -10.27 -8.58 5.40
N LEU A 26 -9.13 -9.16 4.98
CA LEU A 26 -7.92 -8.41 4.67
C LEU A 26 -8.15 -7.42 3.52
N ALA A 27 -8.93 -7.79 2.49
CA ALA A 27 -9.30 -6.91 1.40
C ALA A 27 -10.30 -5.83 1.82
N ARG A 28 -11.14 -6.06 2.83
CA ARG A 28 -12.02 -5.06 3.44
C ARG A 28 -11.24 -4.09 4.33
N GLU A 29 -10.29 -4.59 5.13
CA GLU A 29 -9.33 -3.78 5.88
C GLU A 29 -8.47 -2.94 4.93
N SER A 30 -8.00 -3.53 3.83
CA SER A 30 -7.28 -2.81 2.76
C SER A 30 -8.21 -1.90 1.94
N GLY A 31 -9.50 -2.24 1.88
CA GLY A 31 -10.53 -1.54 1.11
C GLY A 31 -10.97 -0.21 1.72
N PHE A 32 -10.63 0.03 3.00
CA PHE A 32 -11.01 1.24 3.72
C PHE A 32 -9.93 2.33 3.79
N LEU A 33 -8.75 2.12 3.22
CA LEU A 33 -7.75 3.21 3.14
C LEU A 33 -8.31 4.37 2.31
N THR A 34 -8.56 5.50 2.93
CA THR A 34 -8.77 6.76 2.22
C THR A 34 -7.48 7.14 1.49
N HIS A 35 -7.60 8.06 0.52
CA HIS A 35 -6.43 8.54 -0.21
C HIS A 35 -5.40 9.17 0.75
N GLU A 36 -5.88 9.90 1.76
CA GLU A 36 -5.06 10.52 2.80
C GLU A 36 -4.33 9.49 3.66
N GLU A 37 -5.01 8.42 4.08
CA GLU A 37 -4.36 7.36 4.86
C GLU A 37 -3.28 6.64 4.03
N PHE A 38 -3.51 6.46 2.72
CA PHE A 38 -2.50 5.88 1.84
C PHE A 38 -1.27 6.78 1.71
N LEU A 39 -1.48 8.09 1.53
CA LEU A 39 -0.40 9.08 1.54
C LEU A 39 0.37 9.08 2.86
N ALA A 40 -0.33 8.99 3.99
CA ALA A 40 0.28 8.93 5.31
C ALA A 40 1.18 7.68 5.46
N ARG A 41 0.72 6.52 4.96
CA ARG A 41 1.55 5.29 4.94
C ARG A 41 2.75 5.39 4.02
N LEU A 42 2.62 6.09 2.89
CA LEU A 42 3.74 6.34 1.98
C LEU A 42 4.78 7.26 2.63
N ALA A 43 4.34 8.27 3.38
CA ALA A 43 5.22 9.15 4.16
C ALA A 43 5.93 8.39 5.30
N GLU A 44 5.21 7.54 6.03
CA GLU A 44 5.78 6.67 7.07
C GLU A 44 6.86 5.73 6.49
N LEU A 45 6.62 5.16 5.31
CA LEU A 45 7.61 4.33 4.60
C LEU A 45 8.88 5.12 4.26
N ASN A 46 8.75 6.36 3.80
CA ASN A 46 9.88 7.25 3.54
C ASN A 46 10.65 7.58 4.82
N GLU A 47 9.94 7.80 5.94
CA GLU A 47 10.56 8.08 7.23
C GLU A 47 11.37 6.88 7.73
N ILE A 48 10.79 5.67 7.71
CA ILE A 48 11.46 4.43 8.12
C ILE A 48 12.70 4.17 7.27
N THR A 49 12.57 4.31 5.96
CA THR A 49 13.69 4.06 5.04
C THR A 49 14.78 5.11 5.18
N SER A 50 14.43 6.37 5.43
CA SER A 50 15.39 7.43 5.78
C SER A 50 16.11 7.17 7.10
N GLN A 51 15.42 6.67 8.13
CA GLN A 51 16.03 6.29 9.40
C GLN A 51 17.00 5.11 9.24
N LEU A 52 16.65 4.11 8.41
CA LEU A 52 17.49 2.94 8.15
C LEU A 52 18.80 3.29 7.45
N VAL A 53 18.77 4.33 6.61
CA VAL A 53 19.95 4.85 5.90
C VAL A 53 20.55 6.09 6.58
N ALA A 54 20.20 6.37 7.84
CA ALA A 54 20.73 7.50 8.59
C ALA A 54 22.27 7.46 8.61
N GLY A 55 22.92 8.49 8.06
CA GLY A 55 24.37 8.57 7.89
C GLY A 55 24.89 8.12 6.51
N GLN A 56 24.03 7.63 5.62
CA GLN A 56 24.35 7.38 4.22
C GLN A 56 23.97 8.57 3.34
N VAL A 57 24.77 8.78 2.29
CA VAL A 57 24.55 9.79 1.26
C VAL A 57 23.36 9.44 0.37
N LYS A 58 22.86 8.20 0.43
CA LYS A 58 21.82 7.68 -0.46
C LYS A 58 20.63 7.20 0.34
N HIS A 59 19.44 7.65 -0.04
CA HIS A 59 18.18 7.19 0.52
C HIS A 59 17.22 6.80 -0.61
N LEU A 60 16.22 5.99 -0.28
CA LEU A 60 15.12 5.69 -1.19
C LEU A 60 13.99 6.68 -0.92
N LEU A 61 13.40 7.18 -1.98
CA LEU A 61 12.21 8.02 -1.92
C LEU A 61 11.09 7.30 -2.67
N PHE A 62 9.97 7.14 -1.99
CA PHE A 62 8.76 6.52 -2.50
C PHE A 62 7.72 7.61 -2.74
N GLU A 63 7.32 7.75 -3.99
CA GLU A 63 6.35 8.75 -4.42
C GLU A 63 5.24 8.09 -5.21
N LEU A 64 4.04 8.67 -5.12
CA LEU A 64 2.95 8.30 -6.01
C LEU A 64 3.28 8.70 -7.43
N GLN A 65 3.08 7.78 -8.37
CA GLN A 65 3.15 8.14 -9.77
C GLN A 65 1.99 9.10 -10.09
N PRO A 66 2.28 10.32 -10.58
CA PRO A 66 1.23 11.26 -10.95
C PRO A 66 0.25 10.65 -11.94
N GLY A 67 -1.05 10.85 -11.72
CA GLY A 67 -2.11 10.32 -12.59
C GLY A 67 -2.55 8.89 -12.26
N SER A 68 -1.82 8.17 -11.42
CA SER A 68 -2.19 6.79 -11.01
C SER A 68 -3.30 6.78 -9.95
N ASP A 69 -3.43 7.89 -9.22
CA ASP A 69 -4.38 8.12 -8.13
C ASP A 69 -5.60 8.98 -8.52
N SER A 70 -5.67 9.46 -9.77
CA SER A 70 -6.69 10.43 -10.18
C SER A 70 -8.10 9.84 -10.41
N SER A 71 -8.27 8.52 -10.31
CA SER A 71 -9.55 7.82 -10.51
C SER A 71 -10.20 7.46 -9.16
N ALA A 72 -11.53 7.41 -9.11
CA ALA A 72 -12.26 6.88 -7.94
C ALA A 72 -11.88 5.42 -7.59
N LEU A 73 -11.36 4.67 -8.56
CA LEU A 73 -10.82 3.31 -8.39
C LEU A 73 -9.29 3.30 -8.24
N TRP A 74 -8.67 4.41 -7.81
CA TRP A 74 -7.22 4.54 -7.69
C TRP A 74 -6.56 3.37 -6.97
N LYS A 75 -7.23 2.76 -5.99
CA LYS A 75 -6.73 1.60 -5.24
C LYS A 75 -6.29 0.42 -6.11
N VAL A 76 -6.90 0.22 -7.29
CA VAL A 76 -6.50 -0.86 -8.22
C VAL A 76 -5.48 -0.42 -9.25
N SER A 77 -5.30 0.89 -9.44
CA SER A 77 -4.45 1.48 -10.48
C SER A 77 -3.23 2.22 -9.95
N VAL A 78 -3.13 2.44 -8.64
CA VAL A 78 -2.09 3.24 -8.01
C VAL A 78 -0.73 2.60 -8.22
N LYS A 79 0.26 3.42 -8.57
CA LYS A 79 1.65 3.02 -8.78
C LYS A 79 2.52 3.85 -7.86
N ILE A 80 3.47 3.18 -7.23
CA ILE A 80 4.48 3.81 -6.38
C ILE A 80 5.80 3.77 -7.15
N VAL A 81 6.40 4.94 -7.36
CA VAL A 81 7.74 5.08 -7.92
C VAL A 81 8.74 5.05 -6.78
N CYS A 82 9.79 4.23 -6.92
CA CYS A 82 10.91 4.19 -5.98
C CYS A 82 12.14 4.78 -6.66
N THR A 83 12.62 5.90 -6.13
CA THR A 83 13.78 6.62 -6.65
C THR A 83 14.90 6.54 -5.64
N LYS A 84 16.10 6.16 -6.10
CA LYS A 84 17.31 6.25 -5.27
C LYS A 84 17.89 7.66 -5.37
N VAL A 85 17.72 8.44 -4.30
CA VAL A 85 18.21 9.80 -4.18
C VAL A 85 19.60 9.79 -3.55
N SER A 86 20.49 10.69 -3.95
CA SER A 86 21.79 10.88 -3.32
C SER A 86 21.93 12.34 -2.90
N THR A 87 22.04 12.61 -1.60
CA THR A 87 22.30 13.97 -1.08
C THR A 87 23.75 14.31 -1.40
N LYS A 88 24.01 15.17 -2.39
CA LYS A 88 25.40 15.56 -2.66
C LYS A 88 25.93 16.34 -1.44
N LEU A 89 26.94 15.79 -0.77
CA LEU A 89 27.75 16.42 0.29
C LEU A 89 28.60 17.61 -0.22
N SER A 90 28.07 18.42 -1.14
CA SER A 90 28.82 19.47 -1.84
C SER A 90 27.89 20.63 -2.20
N ASP A 91 27.36 21.30 -1.18
CA ASP A 91 27.28 22.75 -1.24
C ASP A 91 27.86 23.27 0.07
N SER A 92 29.19 23.30 0.13
CA SER A 92 29.87 24.18 1.07
C SER A 92 29.54 25.59 0.63
N PRO A 93 28.99 26.48 1.49
CA PRO A 93 28.94 27.89 1.15
C PRO A 93 30.38 28.35 0.96
N LYS A 94 30.77 28.60 -0.29
CA LYS A 94 32.01 29.32 -0.58
C LYS A 94 31.81 30.70 0.04
N PHE A 95 32.39 30.92 1.21
CA PHE A 95 32.66 32.25 1.71
C PHE A 95 33.53 32.94 0.66
N SER A 96 32.90 33.68 -0.25
CA SER A 96 33.58 34.62 -1.13
C SER A 96 33.89 35.86 -0.31
N ASN A 97 35.13 35.93 0.16
CA ASN A 97 35.69 37.16 0.71
C ASN A 97 36.28 37.97 -0.44
N THR A 98 35.66 39.10 -0.78
CA THR A 98 36.27 40.23 -1.48
C THR A 98 35.55 41.49 -1.05
#